data_AF-A0A930Y3Y4-F1
#
_entry.id   AF-A0A930Y3Y4-F1
#
_cell.length_a   1.000
_cell.length_b   1.000
_cell.length_c   1.000
_cell.angle_alpha   90.00
_cell.angle_beta   90.00
_cell.angle_gamma   90.00
#
_symmetry.space_group_name_H-M   'P 1'
#
loop_
_entity.id
_entity.type
_entity.pdbx_description
1 polymer ?
#
loop_
_entity_poly.entity_id
_entity_poly.type
_entity_poly.pdbx_seq_one_letter_code
_entity_poly.pdbx_strand_id
1 'polypeptide(L)' 'MPTLEAGNRAPAFSVSDQQGRTVSLEGLAGKWLVLWWYPKADTPG' A
#
# COMPACT_ATOMS: atom_id res chain seq x y z
N MET A 1 -14.28 2.91 10.91
CA MET A 1 -12.80 2.80 10.83
C MET A 1 -12.24 4.20 10.98
N PRO A 2 -11.18 4.41 11.77
CA PRO A 2 -10.59 5.74 11.90
C PRO A 2 -10.01 6.19 10.55
N THR A 3 -10.25 7.45 10.21
CA THR A 3 -9.60 8.11 9.07
C THR A 3 -8.12 8.30 9.40
N LEU A 4 -7.22 8.05 8.44
CA LEU A 4 -5.79 8.28 8.63
C LEU A 4 -5.47 9.78 8.58
N GLU A 5 -4.70 10.25 9.55
CA GLU A 5 -4.21 11.62 9.62
C GLU A 5 -2.68 11.69 9.46
N ALA A 6 -2.17 12.86 9.09
CA ALA A 6 -0.74 13.09 8.99
C ALA A 6 -0.05 12.83 10.34
N GLY A 7 1.10 12.14 10.29
CA GLY A 7 1.85 11.76 11.48
C GLY A 7 1.35 10.48 12.16
N ASN A 8 0.20 9.92 11.77
CA ASN A 8 -0.18 8.59 12.20
C ASN A 8 0.84 7.56 11.66
N ARG A 9 1.16 6.56 12.48
CA ARG A 9 1.89 5.40 12.00
C ARG A 9 1.02 4.67 10.96
N ALA A 10 1.61 4.35 9.81
CA ALA A 10 0.92 3.60 8.77
C ALA A 10 0.41 2.25 9.32
N PRO A 11 -0.85 1.86 9.04
CA PRO A 11 -1.37 0.55 9.42
C PRO A 11 -0.55 -0.57 8.79
N ALA A 12 -0.42 -1.68 9.50
CA ALA A 12 0.18 -2.89 8.94
C ALA A 12 -0.65 -3.37 7.74
N PHE A 13 0.03 -3.76 6.66
CA PHE A 13 -0.58 -4.43 5.52
C PHE A 13 0.27 -5.63 5.11
N SER A 14 -0.40 -6.58 4.47
CA SER A 14 0.21 -7.72 3.80
C SER A 14 -0.68 -8.05 2.61
N VAL A 15 -0.18 -7.86 1.40
CA VAL A 15 -0.94 -8.02 0.15
C VAL A 15 -0.12 -8.83 -0.85
N SER A 16 -0.79 -9.55 -1.74
CA SER A 16 -0.12 -10.22 -2.86
C SER A 16 0.08 -9.26 -4.01
N ASP A 17 1.30 -9.23 -4.56
CA ASP A 17 1.59 -8.51 -5.80
C ASP A 17 1.10 -9.27 -7.05
N GLN A 18 1.31 -8.70 -8.23
CA GLN A 18 0.90 -9.29 -9.51
C GLN A 18 1.60 -10.63 -9.84
N GLN A 19 2.66 -10.99 -9.11
CA GLN A 19 3.38 -12.25 -9.24
C GLN A 19 3.01 -13.24 -8.13
N GLY A 20 2.05 -12.89 -7.27
CA GLY A 20 1.64 -13.69 -6.12
C GLY A 20 2.61 -13.62 -4.94
N ARG A 21 3.60 -12.71 -4.96
CA ARG A 21 4.52 -12.53 -3.84
C ARG A 21 3.88 -11.65 -2.79
N THR A 22 4.02 -12.04 -1.53
CA THR A 22 3.52 -11.24 -0.41
C THR A 22 4.42 -10.03 -0.18
N VAL A 23 3.83 -8.84 -0.20
CA VAL A 23 4.45 -7.56 0.15
C VAL A 23 3.81 -7.07 1.44
N SER A 24 4.62 -6.80 2.46
CA SER A 24 4.16 -6.27 3.74
C SER A 24 4.84 -4.96 4.09
N LEU A 25 4.20 -4.15 4.95
CA LEU A 25 4.80 -2.91 5.44
C LEU A 25 6.14 -3.17 6.15
N GLU A 26 6.23 -4.24 6.93
CA GLU A 26 7.45 -4.63 7.63
C GLU A 26 8.58 -4.99 6.67
N GLY A 27 8.28 -5.72 5.59
CA GLY A 27 9.25 -6.06 4.55
C GLY A 27 9.80 -4.86 3.76
N LEU A 28 9.15 -3.69 3.88
CA LEU A 28 9.55 -2.43 3.25
C LEU A 28 10.21 -1.44 4.22
N ALA A 29 10.52 -1.86 5.45
CA ALA A 29 11.14 -1.00 6.45
C ALA A 29 12.44 -0.33 5.95
N GLY A 30 12.64 0.94 6.33
CA GLY A 30 13.80 1.73 5.95
C GLY A 30 13.75 2.32 4.53
N LYS A 31 12.64 2.15 3.81
CA LYS A 31 12.40 2.77 2.49
C LYS A 31 11.27 3.79 2.57
N TRP A 32 11.33 4.81 1.73
CA TRP A 32 10.18 5.68 1.48
C TRP A 32 9.14 4.95 0.64
N LEU A 33 7.87 5.08 1.03
CA LEU A 33 6.74 4.43 0.37
C LEU A 33 5.69 5.47 -0.02
N VAL A 34 5.14 5.34 -1.23
CA VAL A 34 3.95 6.06 -1.69
C VAL A 34 2.90 5.01 -2.03
N LEU A 35 1.73 5.12 -1.41
CA LEU A 35 0.56 4.29 -1.71
C LEU A 35 -0.40 5.09 -2.58
N TRP A 36 -0.79 4.52 -3.71
CA TRP A 36 -1.75 5.09 -4.66
C TRP A 36 -2.70 3.97 -5.08
N TRP A 37 -3.97 4.31 -5.29
CA TRP A 37 -5.00 3.38 -5.75
C TRP A 37 -5.81 4.01 -6.88
N TYR A 38 -6.30 3.15 -7.77
CA TYR A 38 -7.24 3.49 -8.84
C TYR A 38 -8.40 2.48 -8.84
N PRO A 39 -9.61 2.83 -9.30
CA PRO A 39 -10.75 1.91 -9.30
C PRO A 39 -10.57 0.71 -10.24
N LYS A 40 -9.93 0.93 -11.39
CA LYS A 40 -9.69 -0.10 -12.40
C LYS A 40 -8.35 0.15 -13.12
N ALA A 41 -7.58 -0.91 -13.29
CA ALA A 41 -6.33 -0.87 -14.05
C ALA A 41 -6.62 -0.77 -15.56
N ASP A 42 -5.67 -0.26 -16.32
CA ASP A 42 -5.64 -0.37 -17.78
C ASP A 42 -6.87 0.20 -18.51
N THR A 43 -7.48 1.24 -17.98
CA THR A 43 -8.53 1.99 -18.68
C THR A 43 -7.97 3.24 -19.36
N PRO A 44 -8.31 3.52 -20.64
CA PRO A 44 -8.09 4.84 -21.20
C PRO A 44 -9.01 5.82 -20.46
N GLY A 45 -8.41 6.79 -19.77
CA GLY A 45 -9.13 7.80 -18.99
C GLY A 45 -10.03 8.69 -19.83
#